data_AF-A0A2G6IJ73-F1
#
_entry.id   AF-A0A2G6IJ73-F1
#
_cell.length_a   1.000
_cell.length_b   1.000
_cell.length_c   1.000
_cell.angle_alpha   90.00
_cell.angle_beta   90.00
_cell.angle_gamma   90.00
#
_symmetry.space_group_name_H-M   'P 1'
#
loop_
_entity.id
_entity.type
_entity.pdbx_description
1 polymer ?
#
loop_
_entity_poly.entity_id
_entity_poly.type
_entity_poly.pdbx_seq_one_letter_code
_entity_poly.pdbx_strand_id
1 'polypeptide(L)'
;MSLPKICVYCGARDGNDPIYAAAAETLGAMLGGNGWGLVYGAGDVGLMGRVARTAQAAGAPTLGVIPEHLVRMEVGKRDLDRYVVTETMHERKKVMFMNADAVVVLPGGAGTLDEFFEALTWRQLGLHDKPIVLLNVGGYWDPLVALIDNLVTQGFAGAENRGYFTVAADVPAAEAALRAALLPLSETAE
;
A
#
# COMPACT_ATOMS: atom_id res chain seq x y z
N MET A 1 19.45 11.14 5.55
CA MET A 1 18.72 10.20 4.66
C MET A 1 17.26 10.61 4.63
N SER A 2 16.57 10.49 3.49
CA SER A 2 15.12 10.70 3.47
C SER A 2 14.43 9.55 4.19
N LEU A 3 13.42 9.85 4.99
CA LEU A 3 12.62 8.84 5.69
C LEU A 3 11.84 8.00 4.66
N PRO A 4 11.65 6.69 4.91
CA PRO A 4 10.88 5.83 4.00
C PRO A 4 9.47 6.35 3.76
N LYS A 5 8.98 6.21 2.53
CA LYS A 5 7.61 6.52 2.13
C LYS A 5 6.89 5.24 1.71
N ILE A 6 5.72 4.99 2.28
CA ILE A 6 4.96 3.77 2.06
C ILE A 6 3.73 4.10 1.22
N CYS A 7 3.60 3.46 0.05
CA CYS A 7 2.39 3.52 -0.74
C CYS A 7 1.36 2.57 -0.15
N VAL A 8 0.18 3.08 0.22
CA VAL A 8 -0.90 2.25 0.76
C VAL A 8 -2.03 2.16 -0.25
N TYR A 9 -2.27 0.94 -0.75
CA TYR A 9 -3.45 0.58 -1.53
C TYR A 9 -4.50 -0.02 -0.60
N CYS A 10 -5.73 0.46 -0.64
CA CYS A 10 -6.78 0.05 0.29
C CYS A 10 -8.19 0.38 -0.24
N GLY A 11 -9.21 -0.23 0.37
CA GLY A 11 -10.59 0.00 -0.01
C GLY A 11 -11.13 1.40 0.32
N ALA A 12 -11.95 1.94 -0.58
CA ALA A 12 -12.78 3.13 -0.34
C ALA A 12 -13.97 2.89 0.62
N ARG A 13 -14.08 1.68 1.17
CA ARG A 13 -15.09 1.24 2.16
C ARG A 13 -14.39 0.57 3.32
N ASP A 14 -14.99 0.61 4.50
CA ASP A 14 -14.42 -0.02 5.71
C ASP A 14 -14.47 -1.55 5.69
N GLY A 15 -15.35 -2.13 4.86
CA GLY A 15 -15.72 -3.53 4.97
C GLY A 15 -16.76 -3.77 6.07
N ASN A 16 -17.15 -5.03 6.26
CA ASN A 16 -18.19 -5.41 7.21
C ASN A 16 -17.63 -5.82 8.58
N ASP A 17 -16.36 -6.22 8.63
CA ASP A 17 -15.69 -6.60 9.87
C ASP A 17 -14.88 -5.38 10.38
N PRO A 18 -15.10 -4.94 11.63
CA PRO A 18 -14.36 -3.81 12.20
C PRO A 18 -12.84 -4.04 12.28
N ILE A 19 -12.35 -5.29 12.18
CA ILE A 19 -10.92 -5.59 12.20
C ILE A 19 -10.16 -4.87 11.07
N TYR A 20 -10.80 -4.65 9.92
CA TYR A 20 -10.16 -3.99 8.77
C TYR A 20 -9.95 -2.50 9.03
N ALA A 21 -10.97 -1.83 9.60
CA ALA A 21 -10.88 -0.43 10.00
C ALA A 21 -9.82 -0.24 11.09
N ALA A 22 -9.79 -1.10 12.10
CA ALA A 22 -8.79 -1.08 13.16
C ALA A 22 -7.37 -1.28 12.62
N ALA A 23 -7.19 -2.19 11.66
CA ALA A 23 -5.89 -2.40 11.02
C ALA A 23 -5.43 -1.18 10.21
N ALA A 24 -6.32 -0.51 9.48
CA ALA A 24 -5.98 0.71 8.74
C ALA A 24 -5.57 1.85 9.69
N GLU A 25 -6.27 2.02 10.81
CA GLU A 25 -5.94 3.01 11.83
C GLU A 25 -4.59 2.71 12.48
N THR A 26 -4.36 1.46 12.86
CA THR A 26 -3.10 0.98 13.46
C THR A 26 -1.93 1.14 12.48
N LEU A 27 -2.14 0.83 11.20
CA LEU A 27 -1.13 1.03 10.15
C LEU A 27 -0.74 2.51 10.06
N GLY A 28 -1.71 3.42 9.96
CA GLY A 28 -1.40 4.84 9.87
C GLY A 28 -0.65 5.36 11.09
N ALA A 29 -1.07 4.98 12.30
CA ALA A 29 -0.37 5.33 13.53
C ALA A 29 1.07 4.78 13.56
N MET A 30 1.29 3.54 13.09
CA MET A 30 2.61 2.94 12.96
C MET A 30 3.51 3.73 12.00
N LEU A 31 2.99 4.17 10.84
CA LEU A 31 3.76 4.98 9.90
C LEU A 31 4.26 6.27 10.56
N GLY A 32 3.37 7.02 11.23
CA GLY A 32 3.76 8.27 11.90
C GLY A 32 4.69 8.04 13.10
N GLY A 33 4.44 7.00 13.90
CA GLY A 33 5.32 6.63 15.02
C GLY A 33 6.75 6.29 14.58
N ASN A 34 6.92 5.85 13.34
CA ASN A 34 8.22 5.57 12.72
C ASN A 34 8.81 6.74 11.91
N GLY A 35 8.09 7.86 11.83
CA GLY A 35 8.44 8.97 10.95
C GLY A 35 8.37 8.63 9.46
N TRP A 36 7.70 7.55 9.08
CA TRP A 36 7.55 7.14 7.69
C TRP A 36 6.43 7.95 7.02
N GLY A 37 6.64 8.28 5.74
CA GLY A 37 5.63 8.98 4.95
C GLY A 37 4.54 8.06 4.41
N LEU A 38 3.34 8.60 4.23
CA LEU A 38 2.23 7.92 3.58
C LEU A 38 2.03 8.47 2.16
N VAL A 39 2.03 7.58 1.16
CA VAL A 39 1.59 7.86 -0.20
C VAL A 39 0.29 7.12 -0.46
N TYR A 40 -0.76 7.80 -0.90
CA TYR A 40 -2.09 7.18 -1.05
C TYR A 40 -2.98 7.91 -2.05
N GLY A 41 -4.18 7.35 -2.32
CA GLY A 41 -5.11 7.83 -3.34
C GLY A 41 -5.86 9.15 -3.03
N ALA A 42 -5.56 9.83 -1.93
CA ALA A 42 -6.19 11.11 -1.51
C ALA A 42 -7.70 11.09 -1.17
N GLY A 43 -8.38 9.93 -1.18
CA GLY A 43 -9.76 9.80 -0.71
C GLY A 43 -9.88 9.91 0.82
N ASP A 44 -11.01 10.39 1.32
CA ASP A 44 -11.26 10.57 2.77
C ASP A 44 -12.28 9.57 3.37
N VAL A 45 -12.70 8.59 2.56
CA VAL A 45 -13.69 7.57 2.93
C VAL A 45 -13.06 6.20 3.16
N GLY A 46 -13.76 5.34 3.88
CA GLY A 46 -13.35 3.96 4.12
C GLY A 46 -11.99 3.85 4.81
N LEU A 47 -11.26 2.77 4.48
CA LEU A 47 -9.92 2.52 5.01
C LEU A 47 -8.92 3.60 4.59
N MET A 48 -9.11 4.18 3.41
CA MET A 48 -8.27 5.25 2.88
C MET A 48 -8.27 6.50 3.76
N GLY A 49 -9.47 6.94 4.18
CA GLY A 49 -9.59 8.04 5.13
C GLY A 49 -9.02 7.70 6.50
N ARG A 50 -9.23 6.47 6.98
CA ARG A 50 -8.75 6.01 8.29
C ARG A 50 -7.23 6.02 8.39
N VAL A 51 -6.55 5.35 7.46
CA VAL A 51 -5.07 5.32 7.44
C VAL A 51 -4.48 6.72 7.31
N ALA A 52 -5.08 7.58 6.47
CA ALA A 52 -4.60 8.94 6.29
C ALA A 52 -4.79 9.80 7.54
N ARG A 53 -5.92 9.68 8.24
CA ARG A 53 -6.18 10.45 9.47
C ARG A 53 -5.25 10.03 10.60
N THR A 54 -5.05 8.74 10.83
CA THR A 54 -4.18 8.28 11.91
C THR A 54 -2.70 8.51 11.62
N ALA A 55 -2.27 8.39 10.35
CA ALA A 55 -0.91 8.76 9.93
C ALA A 55 -0.61 10.24 10.20
N GLN A 56 -1.52 11.14 9.79
CA GLN A 56 -1.36 12.57 10.04
C GLN A 56 -1.39 12.92 11.53
N ALA A 57 -2.31 12.32 12.29
CA ALA A 57 -2.39 12.52 13.73
C ALA A 57 -1.09 12.09 14.45
N ALA A 58 -0.39 11.09 13.89
CA ALA A 58 0.91 10.63 14.36
C ALA A 58 2.11 11.38 13.73
N GLY A 59 1.88 12.44 12.93
CA GLY A 59 2.92 13.28 12.35
C GLY A 59 3.59 12.75 11.07
N ALA A 60 3.01 11.74 10.42
CA ALA A 60 3.53 11.24 9.15
C ALA A 60 3.38 12.28 8.03
N PRO A 61 4.42 12.53 7.22
CA PRO A 61 4.27 13.33 6.01
C PRO A 61 3.41 12.58 4.98
N THR A 62 2.46 13.27 4.37
CA THR A 62 1.44 12.69 3.48
C THR A 62 1.53 13.21 2.05
N LEU A 63 1.43 12.30 1.08
CA LEU A 63 1.27 12.59 -0.35
C LEU A 63 -0.01 11.93 -0.86
N GLY A 64 -1.02 12.76 -1.13
CA GLY A 64 -2.23 12.32 -1.83
C GLY A 64 -2.11 12.50 -3.34
N VAL A 65 -2.52 11.48 -4.10
CA VAL A 65 -2.58 11.55 -5.57
C VAL A 65 -3.98 11.15 -6.04
N ILE A 66 -4.60 12.03 -6.82
CA ILE A 66 -5.99 11.85 -7.25
C ILE A 66 -6.17 12.35 -8.68
N PRO A 67 -6.91 11.62 -9.53
CA PRO A 67 -7.16 12.08 -10.88
C PRO A 67 -8.25 13.16 -10.90
N GLU A 68 -8.20 14.05 -11.88
CA GLU A 68 -9.08 15.22 -11.99
C GLU A 68 -10.58 14.87 -11.88
N HIS A 69 -10.99 13.77 -12.52
CA HIS A 69 -12.39 13.32 -12.50
C HIS A 69 -12.89 12.88 -11.12
N LEU A 70 -12.00 12.48 -10.20
CA LEU A 70 -12.36 12.09 -8.83
C LEU A 70 -12.28 13.24 -7.82
N VAL A 71 -11.63 14.36 -8.16
CA VAL A 71 -11.51 15.52 -7.26
C VAL A 71 -12.87 15.99 -6.74
N ARG A 72 -13.90 16.00 -7.60
CA ARG A 72 -15.27 16.40 -7.23
C ARG A 72 -16.04 15.29 -6.51
N MET A 73 -15.70 14.02 -6.75
CA MET A 73 -16.44 12.87 -6.24
C MET A 73 -15.93 12.39 -4.87
N GLU A 74 -14.63 12.43 -4.65
CA GLU A 74 -14.00 11.83 -3.46
C GLU A 74 -13.78 12.80 -2.30
N VAL A 75 -14.36 14.02 -2.38
CA VAL A 75 -14.22 15.09 -1.37
C VAL A 75 -12.77 15.15 -0.91
N GLY A 76 -11.86 15.38 -1.87
CA GLY A 76 -10.42 15.24 -1.65
C GLY A 76 -9.98 15.90 -0.34
N LYS A 77 -9.22 15.15 0.46
CA LYS A 77 -8.79 15.59 1.79
C LYS A 77 -7.99 16.89 1.64
N ARG A 78 -8.46 17.98 2.24
CA ARG A 78 -7.87 19.32 2.06
C ARG A 78 -6.61 19.55 2.91
N ASP A 79 -6.42 18.74 3.95
CA ASP A 79 -5.31 18.87 4.90
C ASP A 79 -4.19 17.87 4.56
N LEU A 80 -3.67 17.92 3.33
CA LEU A 80 -2.54 17.09 2.90
C LEU A 80 -1.28 17.93 2.78
N ASP A 81 -0.14 17.39 3.24
CA ASP A 81 1.15 18.08 3.12
C ASP A 81 1.51 18.32 1.65
N ARG A 82 1.21 17.31 0.81
CA ARG A 82 1.37 17.38 -0.64
C ARG A 82 0.18 16.71 -1.32
N TYR A 83 -0.30 17.37 -2.36
CA TYR A 83 -1.45 16.93 -3.14
C TYR A 83 -1.12 17.05 -4.64
N VAL A 84 -1.29 15.96 -5.38
CA VAL A 84 -1.02 15.91 -6.82
C VAL A 84 -2.30 15.51 -7.55
N VAL A 85 -2.73 16.37 -8.48
CA VAL A 85 -3.82 16.08 -9.40
C VAL A 85 -3.23 15.52 -10.69
N THR A 86 -3.73 14.37 -11.14
CA THR A 86 -3.33 13.74 -12.41
C THR A 86 -4.46 13.78 -13.43
N GLU A 87 -4.16 13.62 -14.71
CA GLU A 87 -5.21 13.62 -15.75
C GLU A 87 -5.89 12.24 -15.81
N THR A 88 -5.11 11.17 -15.61
CA THR A 88 -5.59 9.79 -15.78
C THR A 88 -5.38 8.92 -14.54
N MET A 89 -6.10 7.78 -14.49
CA MET A 89 -5.89 6.73 -13.47
C MET A 89 -4.50 6.09 -13.58
N HIS A 90 -3.98 5.89 -14.79
CA HIS A 90 -2.64 5.33 -15.00
C HIS A 90 -1.56 6.25 -14.43
N GLU A 91 -1.67 7.56 -14.67
CA GLU A 91 -0.77 8.54 -14.09
C GLU A 91 -0.87 8.56 -12.56
N ARG A 92 -2.09 8.46 -12.00
CA ARG A 92 -2.30 8.39 -10.55
C ARG A 92 -1.47 7.26 -9.94
N LYS A 93 -1.64 6.03 -10.46
CA LYS A 93 -0.95 4.83 -9.98
C LYS A 93 0.56 4.97 -10.12
N LYS A 94 1.04 5.46 -11.28
CA LYS A 94 2.46 5.74 -11.52
C LYS A 94 3.04 6.76 -10.53
N VAL A 95 2.37 7.89 -10.32
CA VAL A 95 2.86 8.94 -9.41
C VAL A 95 2.91 8.43 -7.98
N MET A 96 1.87 7.71 -7.52
CA MET A 96 1.88 7.08 -6.19
C MET A 96 3.08 6.13 -6.04
N PHE A 97 3.21 5.20 -6.98
CA PHE A 97 4.24 4.18 -6.93
C PHE A 97 5.65 4.78 -6.99
N MET A 98 5.91 5.75 -7.87
CA MET A 98 7.22 6.37 -8.03
C MET A 98 7.64 7.21 -6.81
N ASN A 99 6.69 7.68 -6.01
CA ASN A 99 6.97 8.47 -4.81
C ASN A 99 7.10 7.65 -3.53
N ALA A 100 6.97 6.33 -3.59
CA ALA A 100 7.13 5.43 -2.45
C ALA A 100 8.38 4.55 -2.55
N ASP A 101 8.84 4.04 -1.42
CA ASP A 101 9.95 3.09 -1.28
C ASP A 101 9.44 1.66 -1.07
N ALA A 102 8.19 1.50 -0.63
CA ALA A 102 7.50 0.22 -0.43
C ALA A 102 6.00 0.34 -0.71
N VAL A 103 5.33 -0.80 -0.87
CA VAL A 103 3.87 -0.92 -1.01
C VAL A 103 3.29 -1.75 0.13
N VAL A 104 2.19 -1.29 0.72
CA VAL A 104 1.34 -2.06 1.63
C VAL A 104 -0.07 -2.12 1.06
N VAL A 105 -0.65 -3.31 1.03
CA VAL A 105 -2.00 -3.57 0.53
C VAL A 105 -2.90 -3.99 1.68
N LEU A 106 -3.73 -3.06 2.15
CA LEU A 106 -4.82 -3.32 3.09
C LEU A 106 -6.01 -3.97 2.36
N PRO A 107 -6.98 -4.55 3.10
CA PRO A 107 -8.23 -5.01 2.52
C PRO A 107 -8.89 -4.00 1.57
N GLY A 108 -9.46 -4.49 0.47
CA GLY A 108 -9.95 -3.61 -0.58
C GLY A 108 -10.60 -4.34 -1.76
N GLY A 109 -11.24 -3.57 -2.63
CA GLY A 109 -11.99 -4.10 -3.77
C GLY A 109 -11.17 -4.20 -5.05
N ALA A 110 -11.88 -4.17 -6.19
CA ALA A 110 -11.27 -4.25 -7.52
C ALA A 110 -10.21 -3.17 -7.78
N GLY A 111 -10.41 -1.93 -7.30
CA GLY A 111 -9.40 -0.87 -7.45
C GLY A 111 -8.09 -1.19 -6.72
N THR A 112 -8.17 -1.72 -5.50
CA THR A 112 -7.01 -2.17 -4.74
C THR A 112 -6.28 -3.33 -5.43
N LEU A 113 -7.05 -4.25 -6.05
CA LEU A 113 -6.48 -5.34 -6.83
C LEU A 113 -5.81 -4.86 -8.14
N ASP A 114 -6.39 -3.88 -8.84
CA ASP A 114 -5.77 -3.24 -10.01
C ASP A 114 -4.41 -2.63 -9.66
N GLU A 115 -4.35 -1.88 -8.56
CA GLU A 115 -3.11 -1.28 -8.05
C GLU A 115 -2.09 -2.35 -7.63
N PHE A 116 -2.52 -3.40 -6.94
CA PHE A 116 -1.65 -4.51 -6.53
C PHE A 116 -1.08 -5.28 -7.73
N PHE A 117 -1.91 -5.68 -8.68
CA PHE A 117 -1.45 -6.45 -9.84
C PHE A 117 -0.56 -5.64 -10.76
N GLU A 118 -0.74 -4.31 -10.85
CA GLU A 118 0.17 -3.45 -11.59
C GLU A 118 1.56 -3.41 -10.94
N ALA A 119 1.64 -3.21 -9.62
CA ALA A 119 2.91 -3.27 -8.88
C ALA A 119 3.57 -4.66 -8.97
N LEU A 120 2.79 -5.74 -8.81
CA LEU A 120 3.29 -7.11 -8.95
C LEU A 120 3.85 -7.38 -10.35
N THR A 121 3.14 -6.92 -11.39
CA THR A 121 3.55 -7.12 -12.78
C THR A 121 4.81 -6.31 -13.10
N TRP A 122 4.92 -5.08 -12.61
CA TRP A 122 6.14 -4.28 -12.77
C TRP A 122 7.34 -4.92 -12.06
N ARG A 123 7.12 -5.55 -10.91
CA ARG A 123 8.15 -6.35 -10.22
C ARG A 123 8.61 -7.52 -11.08
N GLN A 124 7.66 -8.29 -11.62
CA GLN A 124 7.93 -9.42 -12.51
C GLN A 124 8.70 -9.02 -13.78
N LEU A 125 8.44 -7.82 -14.31
CA LEU A 125 9.14 -7.27 -15.47
C LEU A 125 10.50 -6.62 -15.14
N GLY A 126 10.93 -6.64 -13.87
CA GLY A 126 12.20 -6.05 -13.43
C GLY A 126 12.21 -4.52 -13.43
N LEU A 127 11.05 -3.86 -13.36
CA LEU A 127 10.96 -2.39 -13.38
C LEU A 127 11.22 -1.75 -12.00
N HIS A 128 11.24 -2.55 -10.93
CA HIS A 128 11.60 -2.11 -9.58
C HIS A 128 11.93 -3.30 -8.66
N ASP A 129 12.51 -3.00 -7.48
CA ASP A 129 12.75 -3.95 -6.39
C ASP A 129 11.99 -3.62 -5.09
N LYS A 130 11.12 -2.61 -5.10
CA LYS A 130 10.37 -2.17 -3.91
C LYS A 130 9.57 -3.33 -3.28
N PRO A 131 9.63 -3.51 -1.95
CA PRO A 131 8.89 -4.57 -1.26
C PRO A 131 7.38 -4.31 -1.35
N ILE A 132 6.63 -5.39 -1.53
CA ILE A 132 5.17 -5.41 -1.54
C ILE A 132 4.70 -6.25 -0.37
N VAL A 133 3.89 -5.67 0.52
CA VAL A 133 3.34 -6.35 1.71
C VAL A 133 1.82 -6.43 1.58
N LEU A 134 1.29 -7.66 1.52
CA LEU A 134 -0.14 -7.92 1.66
C LEU A 134 -0.49 -8.01 3.15
N LEU A 135 -1.24 -7.04 3.67
CA LEU A 135 -1.69 -7.02 5.06
C LEU A 135 -2.97 -7.86 5.19
N ASN A 136 -2.78 -9.15 5.47
CA ASN A 136 -3.78 -10.22 5.46
C ASN A 136 -4.52 -10.36 6.80
N VAL A 137 -5.15 -9.27 7.23
CA VAL A 137 -5.89 -9.20 8.49
C VAL A 137 -7.09 -10.12 8.42
N GLY A 138 -7.20 -11.05 9.39
CA GLY A 138 -8.32 -12.00 9.46
C GLY A 138 -8.43 -12.96 8.27
N GLY A 139 -7.35 -13.16 7.50
CA GLY A 139 -7.35 -14.04 6.32
C GLY A 139 -8.02 -13.42 5.08
N TYR A 140 -8.26 -12.10 5.06
CA TYR A 140 -8.93 -11.41 3.95
C TYR A 140 -8.33 -11.70 2.56
N TRP A 141 -7.01 -11.82 2.48
CA TRP A 141 -6.25 -12.08 1.26
C TRP A 141 -5.92 -13.56 1.02
N ASP A 142 -6.37 -14.49 1.85
CA ASP A 142 -6.20 -15.93 1.61
C ASP A 142 -6.70 -16.35 0.22
N PRO A 143 -7.88 -15.88 -0.27
CA PRO A 143 -8.34 -16.20 -1.61
C PRO A 143 -7.45 -15.65 -2.73
N LEU A 144 -6.83 -14.48 -2.52
CA LEU A 144 -5.91 -13.87 -3.48
C LEU A 144 -4.60 -14.67 -3.55
N VAL A 145 -4.05 -15.07 -2.39
CA VAL A 145 -2.86 -15.90 -2.33
C VAL A 145 -3.12 -17.24 -3.03
N ALA A 146 -4.25 -17.89 -2.75
CA ALA A 146 -4.64 -19.13 -3.41
C ALA A 146 -4.81 -18.97 -4.94
N LEU A 147 -5.33 -17.83 -5.40
CA LEU A 147 -5.40 -17.52 -6.83
C LEU A 147 -4.00 -17.46 -7.45
N ILE A 148 -3.06 -16.74 -6.83
CA ILE A 148 -1.68 -16.63 -7.33
C ILE A 148 -0.98 -17.99 -7.35
N ASP A 149 -1.14 -18.78 -6.29
CA ASP A 149 -0.61 -20.15 -6.22
C ASP A 149 -1.18 -21.03 -7.35
N ASN A 150 -2.46 -20.86 -7.68
CA ASN A 150 -3.07 -21.53 -8.82
C ASN A 150 -2.50 -21.05 -10.16
N LEU A 151 -2.23 -19.75 -10.35
CA LEU A 151 -1.58 -19.25 -11.57
C LEU A 151 -0.21 -19.90 -11.80
N VAL A 152 0.56 -20.07 -10.72
CA VAL A 152 1.85 -20.79 -10.76
C VAL A 152 1.63 -22.27 -11.10
N THR A 153 0.69 -22.92 -10.42
CA THR A 153 0.38 -24.35 -10.64
C THR A 153 -0.06 -24.64 -12.08
N GLN A 154 -0.82 -23.73 -12.69
CA GLN A 154 -1.30 -23.85 -14.07
C GLN A 154 -0.27 -23.37 -15.11
N GLY A 155 0.91 -22.90 -14.70
CA GLY A 155 1.98 -22.48 -15.61
C GLY A 155 1.79 -21.10 -16.24
N PHE A 156 0.89 -20.27 -15.71
CA PHE A 156 0.70 -18.88 -16.15
C PHE A 156 1.65 -17.89 -15.48
N ALA A 157 2.35 -18.32 -14.41
CA ALA A 157 3.37 -17.55 -13.72
C ALA A 157 4.52 -18.44 -13.25
N GLY A 158 5.72 -17.87 -13.12
CA GLY A 158 6.88 -18.56 -12.53
C GLY A 158 6.77 -18.66 -11.00
N ALA A 159 7.49 -19.62 -10.41
CA ALA A 159 7.46 -19.87 -8.96
C ALA A 159 7.95 -18.66 -8.13
N GLU A 160 8.79 -17.81 -8.72
CA GLU A 160 9.26 -16.56 -8.15
C GLU A 160 8.15 -15.55 -7.89
N ASN A 161 7.00 -15.67 -8.56
CA ASN A 161 5.88 -14.74 -8.42
C ASN A 161 5.40 -14.64 -6.96
N ARG A 162 5.38 -15.78 -6.26
CA ARG A 162 5.03 -15.85 -4.84
C ARG A 162 6.02 -15.15 -3.92
N GLY A 163 7.27 -15.01 -4.37
CA GLY A 163 8.36 -14.32 -3.66
C GLY A 163 8.39 -12.81 -3.89
N TYR A 164 7.57 -12.27 -4.80
CA TYR A 164 7.51 -10.82 -5.06
C TYR A 164 6.71 -10.03 -4.02
N PHE A 165 5.96 -10.72 -3.14
CA PHE A 165 5.24 -10.08 -2.05
C PHE A 165 5.34 -10.89 -0.75
N THR A 166 5.28 -10.19 0.37
CA THR A 166 5.21 -10.77 1.71
C THR A 166 3.78 -10.73 2.23
N VAL A 167 3.32 -11.80 2.87
CA VAL A 167 2.01 -11.84 3.54
C VAL A 167 2.23 -11.57 5.03
N ALA A 168 1.66 -10.48 5.54
CA ALA A 168 1.72 -10.12 6.94
C ALA A 168 0.33 -10.33 7.57
N ALA A 169 0.25 -11.10 8.66
CA ALA A 169 -1.02 -11.40 9.32
C ALA A 169 -1.64 -10.20 10.04
N ASP A 170 -0.81 -9.23 10.45
CA ASP A 170 -1.19 -8.05 11.21
C ASP A 170 -0.19 -6.89 10.97
N VAL A 171 -0.47 -5.73 11.57
CA VAL A 171 0.36 -4.53 11.43
C VAL A 171 1.78 -4.71 12.00
N PRO A 172 1.99 -5.34 13.18
CA PRO A 172 3.34 -5.66 13.66
C PRO A 172 4.15 -6.51 12.68
N ALA A 173 3.55 -7.54 12.08
CA ALA A 173 4.22 -8.36 11.07
C ALA A 173 4.56 -7.55 9.80
N ALA A 174 3.66 -6.65 9.38
CA ALA A 174 3.90 -5.75 8.25
C ALA A 174 5.05 -4.79 8.54
N GLU A 175 5.09 -4.20 9.73
CA GLU A 175 6.18 -3.33 10.17
C GLU A 175 7.52 -4.07 10.17
N ALA A 176 7.57 -5.29 10.72
CA ALA A 176 8.79 -6.10 10.74
C ALA A 176 9.30 -6.40 9.33
N ALA A 177 8.40 -6.76 8.41
CA ALA A 177 8.74 -7.00 7.00
C ALA A 177 9.27 -5.73 6.31
N LEU A 178 8.62 -4.59 6.53
CA LEU A 178 9.06 -3.30 5.99
C LEU A 178 10.43 -2.90 6.52
N ARG A 179 10.67 -3.03 7.84
CA ARG A 179 11.98 -2.73 8.43
C ARG A 179 13.06 -3.60 7.81
N ALA A 180 12.85 -4.91 7.74
CA ALA A 180 13.81 -5.83 7.16
C ALA A 180 14.16 -5.48 5.70
N ALA A 181 13.19 -5.06 4.91
CA ALA A 181 13.37 -4.73 3.50
C ALA A 181 13.89 -3.31 3.23
N LEU A 182 13.68 -2.37 4.16
CA LEU A 182 14.06 -0.96 4.01
C LEU A 182 15.35 -0.58 4.76
N LEU A 183 15.98 -1.53 5.44
CA LEU A 183 17.31 -1.33 6.03
C LEU A 183 18.31 -0.93 4.94
N PRO A 184 19.18 0.07 5.19
CA PRO A 184 20.25 0.40 4.25
C PRO A 184 21.14 -0.83 4.01
N LEU A 185 21.50 -1.07 2.75
CA LEU A 185 22.44 -2.12 2.31
C LEU A 185 23.87 -2.01 2.92
N SER A 186 24.08 -1.17 3.93
CA SER A 186 25.38 -0.93 4.57
C SER A 186 25.64 -1.78 5.83
N GLU A 187 24.70 -2.60 6.29
CA GLU A 187 24.88 -3.44 7.50
C GLU A 187 24.88 -4.95 7.26
N THR A 188 24.83 -5.41 6.01
CA THR A 188 24.89 -6.85 5.68
C THR A 188 26.29 -7.33 5.26
N ALA A 189 27.35 -6.71 5.77
CA ALA A 189 28.71 -7.20 5.59
C ALA A 189 29.62 -6.78 6.77
N GLU A 190 29.63 -7.59 7.83
CA GLU A 190 30.83 -7.93 8.60
C GLU A 190 30.85 -9.44 8.86
#